data_AF-A0A1J4S4M7-F1
#
_entry.id   AF-A0A1J4S4M7-F1
#
_cell.length_a   1.000
_cell.length_b   1.000
_cell.length_c   1.000
_cell.angle_alpha   90.00
_cell.angle_beta   90.00
_cell.angle_gamma   90.00
#
_symmetry.space_group_name_H-M   'P 1'
#
loop_
_entity.id
_entity.type
_entity.pdbx_description
1 polymer ?
#
loop_
_entity_poly.entity_id
_entity_poly.type
_entity_poly.pdbx_seq_one_letter_code
_entity_poly.pdbx_strand_id
1 'polypeptide(L)'
;MTKRKRCPPFIFFLSLGAISLLGQVVLLRELNQIFYGNELFYGLGLGFWLLSTGLGSLLAIKFRIFQKPLFLWLTQLGLVVLLPCLIVVLRLVMAGIVPLGQLPQFWISFLVVGLTLTVYCFPLGMQFPLAV
;
A
#
# COMPACT_ATOMS: atom_id res chain seq x y z
N MET A 1 36.53 11.86 6.27
CA MET A 1 35.88 10.65 5.71
C MET A 1 34.46 11.00 5.28
N THR A 2 34.28 11.40 4.03
CA THR A 2 32.98 11.69 3.42
C THR A 2 32.19 10.39 3.30
N LYS A 3 31.15 10.22 4.14
CA LYS A 3 30.20 9.11 4.00
C LYS A 3 29.52 9.26 2.65
N ARG A 4 30.01 8.53 1.64
CA ARG A 4 29.41 8.43 0.31
C ARG A 4 27.98 7.92 0.52
N LYS A 5 26.99 8.81 0.39
CA LYS A 5 25.56 8.42 0.33
C LYS A 5 25.46 7.37 -0.78
N ARG A 6 25.25 6.11 -0.42
CA ARG A 6 24.99 5.05 -1.39
C ARG A 6 23.56 5.25 -1.85
N CYS A 7 23.38 6.06 -2.90
CA CYS A 7 22.10 6.14 -3.59
C CYS A 7 21.74 4.74 -4.09
N PRO A 8 20.49 4.30 -3.93
CA PRO A 8 20.05 3.02 -4.45
C PRO A 8 20.15 3.00 -5.99
N PRO A 9 20.45 1.83 -6.57
CA PRO A 9 20.61 1.69 -8.02
C PRO A 9 19.30 1.98 -8.77
N PHE A 10 19.36 2.34 -10.05
CA PHE A 10 18.19 2.59 -10.90
C PHE A 10 17.15 1.45 -10.85
N ILE A 11 17.61 0.20 -10.77
CA ILE A 11 16.76 -1.00 -10.65
C ILE A 11 15.83 -0.94 -9.42
N PHE A 12 16.25 -0.28 -8.33
CA PHE A 12 15.44 -0.09 -7.13
C PHE A 12 14.23 0.80 -7.44
N PHE A 13 14.43 1.96 -8.07
CA PHE A 13 13.32 2.85 -8.42
C PHE A 13 12.36 2.20 -9.43
N LEU A 14 12.89 1.46 -10.41
CA LEU A 14 12.06 0.73 -11.37
C LEU A 14 11.17 -0.31 -10.66
N SER A 15 11.77 -1.11 -9.78
CA SER A 15 11.04 -2.14 -9.03
C SER A 15 10.06 -1.54 -8.02
N LEU A 16 10.39 -0.41 -7.37
CA LEU A 16 9.47 0.33 -6.51
C LEU A 16 8.24 0.84 -7.27
N GLY A 17 8.47 1.43 -8.45
CA GLY A 17 7.38 1.87 -9.34
C GLY A 17 6.49 0.71 -9.79
N ALA A 18 7.10 -0.42 -10.17
CA ALA A 18 6.36 -1.63 -10.53
C ALA A 18 5.52 -2.17 -9.36
N ILE A 19 6.08 -2.26 -8.15
CA ILE A 19 5.36 -2.71 -6.94
C ILE A 19 4.20 -1.77 -6.58
N SER A 20 4.40 -0.46 -6.75
CA SER A 20 3.35 0.54 -6.56
C SER A 20 2.17 0.30 -7.51
N LEU A 21 2.44 0.21 -8.81
CA LEU A 21 1.41 0.02 -9.84
C LEU A 21 0.71 -1.33 -9.73
N LEU A 22 1.48 -2.42 -9.56
CA LEU A 22 0.92 -3.76 -9.39
C LEU A 22 0.08 -3.84 -8.12
N GLY A 23 0.58 -3.28 -7.02
CA GLY A 23 -0.16 -3.25 -5.76
C GLY A 23 -1.46 -2.47 -5.88
N GLN A 24 -1.46 -1.34 -6.60
CA GLN A 24 -2.65 -0.54 -6.84
C GLN A 24 -3.71 -1.32 -7.63
N VAL A 25 -3.31 -1.92 -8.74
CA VAL A 25 -4.24 -2.66 -9.60
C VAL A 25 -4.79 -3.88 -8.86
N VAL A 26 -3.96 -4.63 -8.16
CA VAL A 26 -4.39 -5.84 -7.44
C VAL A 26 -5.32 -5.48 -6.29
N LEU A 27 -4.96 -4.54 -5.41
CA LEU A 27 -5.80 -4.18 -4.27
C LEU A 27 -7.13 -3.55 -4.71
N LEU A 28 -7.12 -2.66 -5.70
CA LEU A 28 -8.37 -2.09 -6.23
C LEU A 28 -9.25 -3.15 -6.90
N ARG A 29 -8.66 -4.13 -7.59
CA ARG A 29 -9.43 -5.25 -8.18
C ARG A 29 -10.07 -6.14 -7.12
N GLU A 30 -9.34 -6.46 -6.05
CA GLU A 30 -9.85 -7.27 -4.95
C GLU A 30 -10.99 -6.55 -4.22
N LEU A 31 -10.82 -5.26 -3.91
CA LEU A 31 -11.88 -4.45 -3.33
C LEU A 31 -13.08 -4.35 -4.26
N ASN A 32 -12.87 -4.19 -5.57
CA ASN A 32 -13.95 -4.15 -6.55
C ASN A 32 -14.76 -5.46 -6.60
N GLN A 33 -14.07 -6.60 -6.49
CA GLN A 33 -14.73 -7.91 -6.41
C GLN A 33 -15.58 -8.03 -5.13
N ILE A 34 -15.07 -7.55 -3.99
CA ILE A 34 -15.77 -7.60 -2.69
C ILE A 34 -17.01 -6.69 -2.67
N PHE A 35 -16.93 -5.52 -3.31
CA PHE A 35 -18.02 -4.54 -3.33
C PHE A 35 -18.87 -4.60 -4.61
N TYR A 36 -18.83 -5.72 -5.34
CA TYR A 36 -19.67 -6.01 -6.51
C TYR A 36 -19.66 -4.92 -7.59
N GLY A 37 -18.50 -4.32 -7.89
CA GLY A 37 -18.43 -3.32 -8.97
C GLY A 37 -18.82 -1.89 -8.58
N ASN A 38 -19.03 -1.60 -7.30
CA ASN A 38 -19.47 -0.27 -6.88
C ASN A 38 -18.36 0.79 -7.08
N GLU A 39 -18.62 1.70 -8.02
CA GLU A 39 -17.70 2.74 -8.48
C GLU A 39 -17.29 3.74 -7.39
N LEU A 40 -18.14 3.94 -6.38
CA LEU A 40 -17.83 4.82 -5.24
C LEU A 40 -16.58 4.32 -4.50
N PHE A 41 -16.39 3.01 -4.40
CA PHE A 41 -15.22 2.43 -3.73
C PHE A 41 -13.94 2.51 -4.58
N TYR A 42 -14.05 2.65 -5.90
CA TYR A 42 -12.89 3.00 -6.73
C TYR A 42 -12.40 4.41 -6.43
N GLY A 43 -13.31 5.38 -6.38
CA GLY A 43 -12.99 6.76 -6.04
C GLY A 43 -12.40 6.88 -4.64
N LEU A 44 -13.05 6.27 -3.64
CA LEU A 44 -12.52 6.20 -2.28
C LEU A 44 -11.18 5.48 -2.20
N GLY A 45 -11.03 4.36 -2.91
CA GLY A 45 -9.79 3.60 -2.95
C GLY A 45 -8.63 4.43 -3.48
N LEU A 46 -8.83 5.15 -4.58
CA LEU A 46 -7.83 6.08 -5.12
C LEU A 46 -7.55 7.25 -4.17
N GLY A 47 -8.58 7.78 -3.50
CA GLY A 47 -8.43 8.82 -2.48
C GLY A 47 -7.54 8.37 -1.32
N PHE A 48 -7.83 7.21 -0.72
CA PHE A 48 -7.01 6.62 0.34
C PHE A 48 -5.60 6.27 -0.15
N TRP A 49 -5.47 5.78 -1.38
CA TRP A 49 -4.17 5.50 -1.98
C TRP A 49 -3.28 6.75 -1.97
N LEU A 50 -3.79 7.85 -2.53
CA LEU A 50 -3.06 9.11 -2.64
C LEU A 50 -2.81 9.76 -1.27
N LEU A 51 -3.82 9.77 -0.39
CA LEU A 51 -3.68 10.32 0.96
C LEU A 51 -2.61 9.57 1.76
N SER A 52 -2.69 8.25 1.82
CA SER A 52 -1.78 7.44 2.64
C SER A 52 -0.36 7.38 2.07
N THR A 53 -0.19 7.31 0.74
CA THR A 53 1.15 7.44 0.13
C THR A 53 1.75 8.83 0.36
N GLY A 54 0.95 9.90 0.24
CA GLY A 54 1.37 11.27 0.52
C GLY A 54 1.79 11.47 1.98
N LEU A 55 0.99 10.97 2.93
CA LEU A 55 1.30 11.02 4.37
C LEU A 55 2.58 10.24 4.70
N GLY A 56 2.75 9.04 4.13
CA GLY A 56 3.97 8.26 4.27
C GLY A 56 5.20 9.02 3.76
N SER A 57 5.09 9.65 2.60
CA SER A 57 6.16 10.47 2.01
C SER A 57 6.54 11.66 2.90
N LEU A 58 5.56 12.40 3.43
CA LEU A 58 5.81 13.52 4.34
C LEU A 58 6.51 13.08 5.63
N LEU A 59 6.08 11.94 6.21
CA LEU A 59 6.68 11.43 7.43
C LEU A 59 8.10 10.88 7.23
N ALA A 60 8.41 10.33 6.05
CA ALA A 60 9.75 9.86 5.72
C ALA A 60 10.84 10.93 5.89
N ILE A 61 10.51 12.22 5.75
CA ILE A 61 11.44 13.34 5.95
C ILE A 61 11.99 13.34 7.40
N LYS A 62 11.17 12.98 8.39
CA LYS A 62 11.58 12.87 9.80
C LYS A 62 12.41 11.61 10.08
N PHE A 63 12.29 10.60 9.22
CA PHE A 63 12.85 9.25 9.42
C PHE A 63 14.09 8.97 8.55
N ARG A 64 14.86 10.00 8.18
CA ARG A 64 16.09 9.88 7.37
C ARG A 64 17.19 8.98 7.96
N ILE A 65 17.08 8.59 9.23
CA ILE A 65 17.95 7.59 9.85
C ILE A 65 17.85 6.20 9.19
N PHE A 66 16.76 5.92 8.48
CA PHE A 66 16.49 4.64 7.81
C PHE A 66 16.96 4.57 6.35
N GLN A 67 17.77 5.53 5.87
CA GLN A 67 18.31 5.56 4.50
C GLN A 67 19.37 4.47 4.18
N LYS A 68 19.46 3.41 4.99
CA LYS A 68 20.42 2.33 4.72
C LYS A 68 19.93 1.49 3.54
N PRO A 69 20.79 1.17 2.55
CA PRO A 69 20.36 0.47 1.35
C PRO A 69 19.75 -0.90 1.67
N LEU A 70 20.30 -1.63 2.65
CA LEU A 70 19.74 -2.91 3.09
C LEU A 70 18.31 -2.76 3.64
N PHE A 71 18.03 -1.70 4.41
CA PHE A 71 16.70 -1.46 4.97
C PHE A 71 15.67 -1.14 3.88
N LEU A 72 16.06 -0.37 2.85
CA LEU A 72 15.20 -0.09 1.70
C LEU A 72 14.83 -1.37 0.94
N TRP A 73 15.79 -2.25 0.67
CA TRP A 73 15.52 -3.54 0.03
C TRP A 73 14.64 -4.45 0.90
N LEU A 74 14.90 -4.52 2.20
CA LEU A 74 14.09 -5.32 3.13
C LEU A 74 12.64 -4.83 3.21
N THR A 75 12.44 -3.52 3.30
CA THR A 75 11.08 -2.95 3.32
C THR A 75 10.36 -3.18 1.99
N GLN A 76 11.08 -3.14 0.86
CA GLN A 76 10.50 -3.41 -0.44
C GLN A 76 10.08 -4.89 -0.59
N LEU A 77 10.92 -5.82 -0.15
CA LEU A 77 10.54 -7.24 -0.06
C LEU A 77 9.35 -7.43 0.90
N GLY A 78 9.34 -6.69 2.01
CA GLY A 78 8.22 -6.64 2.95
C GLY A 78 6.91 -6.24 2.27
N LEU A 79 6.91 -5.24 1.38
CA LEU A 79 5.71 -4.86 0.61
C LEU A 79 5.23 -5.96 -0.33
N VAL A 80 6.15 -6.66 -1.00
CA VAL A 80 5.81 -7.79 -1.88
C VAL A 80 5.12 -8.91 -1.11
N VAL A 81 5.56 -9.19 0.12
CA VAL A 81 4.93 -10.20 1.00
C VAL A 81 3.65 -9.66 1.64
N LEU A 82 3.61 -8.37 1.97
CA LEU A 82 2.45 -7.72 2.57
C LEU A 82 1.24 -7.76 1.64
N LEU A 83 1.44 -7.62 0.33
CA LEU A 83 0.35 -7.63 -0.66
C LEU A 83 -0.52 -8.91 -0.57
N PRO A 84 0.00 -10.14 -0.78
CA PRO A 84 -0.81 -11.36 -0.67
C PRO A 84 -1.33 -11.58 0.75
N CYS A 85 -0.57 -11.20 1.79
CA CYS A 85 -1.06 -11.27 3.17
C CYS A 85 -2.30 -10.40 3.38
N LEU A 86 -2.31 -9.16 2.86
CA LEU A 86 -3.47 -8.26 2.94
C LEU A 86 -4.67 -8.84 2.20
N ILE A 87 -4.47 -9.43 1.02
CA ILE A 87 -5.55 -10.07 0.25
C ILE A 87 -6.16 -11.24 1.03
N VAL A 88 -5.33 -12.10 1.61
CA VAL A 88 -5.81 -13.23 2.42
C VAL A 88 -6.57 -12.75 3.64
N VAL A 89 -6.00 -11.80 4.39
CA VAL A 89 -6.66 -11.21 5.57
C VAL A 89 -7.98 -10.56 5.17
N LEU A 90 -8.00 -9.76 4.10
CA LEU A 90 -9.20 -9.12 3.58
C LEU A 90 -10.28 -10.15 3.26
N ARG A 91 -9.94 -11.23 2.55
CA ARG A 91 -10.90 -12.30 2.21
C ARG A 91 -11.43 -13.03 3.43
N LEU A 92 -10.58 -13.34 4.40
CA LEU A 92 -10.99 -14.01 5.65
C LEU A 92 -11.92 -13.12 6.49
N VAL A 93 -11.57 -11.84 6.63
CA VAL A 93 -12.37 -10.87 7.39
C VAL A 93 -13.72 -10.64 6.72
N MET A 94 -13.75 -10.45 5.40
CA MET A 94 -15.01 -10.25 4.67
C MET A 94 -15.90 -11.49 4.69
N ALA A 95 -15.32 -12.70 4.61
CA ALA A 95 -16.08 -13.94 4.71
C ALA A 95 -16.76 -14.13 6.08
N GLY A 96 -16.17 -13.57 7.15
CA GLY A 96 -16.77 -13.61 8.50
C GLY A 96 -17.81 -12.52 8.77
N ILE A 97 -17.74 -11.39 8.06
CA ILE A 97 -18.61 -10.22 8.30
C ILE A 97 -19.84 -10.22 7.37
N VAL A 98 -19.66 -10.62 6.11
CA VAL A 98 -20.65 -10.39 5.05
C VAL A 98 -21.35 -11.69 4.69
N PRO A 99 -22.67 -11.81 4.90
CA PRO A 99 -23.45 -12.92 4.38
C PRO A 99 -23.37 -12.98 2.86
N LEU A 100 -23.29 -14.20 2.30
CA LEU A 100 -23.19 -14.40 0.86
C LEU A 100 -24.38 -13.72 0.14
N GLY A 101 -24.06 -12.90 -0.87
CA GLY A 101 -25.06 -12.21 -1.71
C GLY A 101 -25.58 -10.87 -1.16
N GLN A 102 -25.03 -10.36 -0.04
CA GLN A 102 -25.36 -9.02 0.45
C GLN A 102 -24.24 -8.01 0.20
N LEU A 103 -24.62 -6.77 -0.09
CA LEU A 103 -23.69 -5.65 -0.12
C LEU A 103 -23.29 -5.28 1.31
N PRO A 104 -21.98 -5.12 1.60
CA PRO A 104 -21.54 -4.69 2.92
C PRO A 104 -22.03 -3.27 3.21
N GLN A 105 -22.32 -2.98 4.48
CA GLN A 105 -22.72 -1.64 4.91
C GLN A 105 -21.63 -0.61 4.56
N PHE A 106 -22.05 0.62 4.26
CA PHE A 106 -21.14 1.69 3.83
C PHE A 106 -19.98 1.91 4.81
N TRP A 107 -20.27 2.06 6.11
CA TRP A 107 -19.24 2.35 7.12
C TRP A 107 -18.20 1.24 7.25
N ILE A 108 -18.63 -0.02 7.19
CA ILE A 108 -17.73 -1.18 7.22
C ILE A 108 -16.84 -1.15 5.99
N SER A 109 -17.43 -0.95 4.81
CA SER A 109 -16.71 -0.87 3.54
C SER A 109 -15.68 0.25 3.53
N PHE A 110 -16.06 1.44 4.01
CA PHE A 110 -15.17 2.59 4.13
C PHE A 110 -13.96 2.29 5.02
N LEU A 111 -14.19 1.70 6.20
CA LEU A 111 -13.12 1.30 7.12
C LEU A 111 -12.21 0.22 6.53
N VAL A 112 -12.78 -0.77 5.85
CA VAL A 112 -12.03 -1.86 5.22
C VAL A 112 -11.14 -1.33 4.11
N VAL A 113 -11.67 -0.49 3.22
CA VAL A 113 -10.89 0.16 2.16
C VAL A 113 -9.78 1.02 2.78
N GLY A 114 -10.14 1.89 3.73
CA GLY A 114 -9.20 2.80 4.37
C GLY A 114 -8.06 2.08 5.09
N LEU A 115 -8.36 1.06 5.90
CA LEU A 115 -7.36 0.29 6.63
C LEU A 115 -6.47 -0.53 5.67
N THR A 116 -7.07 -1.27 4.74
CA THR A 116 -6.31 -2.11 3.80
C THR A 116 -5.33 -1.28 2.98
N LEU A 117 -5.81 -0.17 2.42
CA LEU A 117 -4.97 0.69 1.60
C LEU A 117 -3.95 1.45 2.44
N THR A 118 -4.30 1.93 3.63
CA THR A 118 -3.33 2.65 4.48
C THR A 118 -2.17 1.76 4.91
N VAL A 119 -2.43 0.51 5.29
CA VAL A 119 -1.39 -0.44 5.69
C VAL A 119 -0.38 -0.71 4.57
N TYR A 120 -0.83 -0.75 3.32
CA TYR A 120 0.05 -0.95 2.16
C TYR A 120 0.71 0.37 1.68
N CYS A 121 -0.08 1.42 1.53
CA CYS A 121 0.31 2.68 0.89
C CYS A 121 1.23 3.52 1.75
N PHE A 122 1.09 3.47 3.07
CA PHE A 122 1.91 4.25 3.98
C PHE A 122 3.41 3.89 3.89
N PRO A 123 3.81 2.61 4.07
CA PRO A 123 5.22 2.21 3.90
C PRO A 123 5.73 2.39 2.46
N LEU A 124 4.88 2.17 1.45
CA LEU A 124 5.20 2.44 0.05
C LEU A 124 5.54 3.93 -0.17
N GLY A 125 4.73 4.84 0.38
CA GLY A 125 4.93 6.29 0.31
C GLY A 125 6.22 6.74 0.99
N MET A 126 6.58 6.11 2.12
CA MET A 126 7.83 6.39 2.83
C MET A 126 9.08 6.05 2.02
N GLN A 127 9.01 5.03 1.14
CA GLN A 127 10.18 4.57 0.40
C GLN A 127 10.65 5.58 -0.65
N PHE A 128 9.74 6.35 -1.26
CA PHE A 128 10.11 7.31 -2.31
C PHE A 128 11.09 8.38 -1.80
N PRO A 129 10.86 9.08 -0.66
CA PRO A 129 11.81 10.08 -0.15
C PRO A 129 13.03 9.47 0.53
N LEU A 130 12.93 8.26 1.09
CA LEU A 130 14.07 7.60 1.74
C LEU A 130 15.09 7.06 0.72
N ALA A 131 14.67 6.81 -0.51
CA ALA A 131 15.53 6.36 -1.59
C ALA A 131 16.36 7.49 -2.23
N VAL A 132 16.06 8.76 -1.96
CA VAL A 132 16.74 9.96 -2.49
C VAL A 132 17.73 10.55 -1.47
#